data_AF-A0A3N7BJQ2-F1
#
_entry.id   AF-A0A3N7BJQ2-F1
#
_cell.length_a   1.000
_cell.length_b   1.000
_cell.length_c   1.000
_cell.angle_alpha   90.00
_cell.angle_beta   90.00
_cell.angle_gamma   90.00
#
_symmetry.space_group_name_H-M   'P 1'
#
loop_
_entity.id
_entity.type
_entity.pdbx_description
1 polymer ?
#
loop_
_entity_poly.entity_id
_entity_poly.type
_entity_poly.pdbx_seq_one_letter_code
_entity_poly.pdbx_strand_id
1 'polypeptide(L)'
;MHRPYIALAALLGFTLYTLFTMLTAEQSLLAFGRELMARPDTAQVVIDLYLMAALACVWMYRDARGRGRSALPYILLTAVFVSVGPLLYIVVKGFRDE
;
A
#
# COMPACT_ATOMS: atom_id res chain seq x y z
N MET A 1 17.79 3.38 -8.44
CA MET A 1 17.20 2.46 -9.43
C MET A 1 16.89 3.31 -10.64
N HIS A 2 17.55 3.09 -11.78
CA HIS A 2 17.31 3.89 -12.98
C HIS A 2 15.85 3.67 -13.41
N ARG A 3 15.02 4.68 -13.18
CA ARG A 3 13.61 4.85 -13.52
C ARG A 3 12.63 3.93 -12.78
N PRO A 4 11.69 4.46 -11.98
CA PRO A 4 10.75 3.68 -11.19
C PRO A 4 9.59 3.09 -12.03
N TYR A 5 9.83 2.71 -13.30
CA TYR A 5 8.78 2.28 -14.23
C TYR A 5 8.07 1.00 -13.78
N ILE A 6 8.78 0.06 -13.17
CA ILE A 6 8.18 -1.17 -12.64
C ILE A 6 7.21 -0.83 -11.50
N ALA A 7 7.65 0.02 -10.57
CA ALA A 7 6.81 0.47 -9.45
C ALA A 7 5.61 1.30 -9.96
N LEU A 8 5.80 2.11 -11.00
CA LEU A 8 4.74 2.89 -11.62
C LEU A 8 3.71 1.98 -12.32
N ALA A 9 4.16 1.01 -13.11
CA ALA A 9 3.28 0.05 -13.77
C ALA A 9 2.49 -0.77 -12.74
N ALA A 10 3.15 -1.25 -11.68
CA ALA A 10 2.49 -1.95 -10.58
C ALA A 10 1.47 -1.06 -9.86
N LEU A 11 1.83 0.20 -9.55
CA LEU A 11 0.94 1.16 -8.92
C LEU A 11 -0.32 1.40 -9.76
N LEU A 12 -0.15 1.70 -11.06
CA LEU A 12 -1.26 1.99 -11.96
C LEU A 12 -2.16 0.75 -12.13
N GLY A 13 -1.57 -0.41 -12.42
CA GLY A 13 -2.32 -1.65 -12.61
C GLY A 13 -3.09 -2.06 -11.35
N PHE A 14 -2.42 -2.05 -10.19
CA PHE A 14 -3.04 -2.44 -8.93
C PHE A 14 -4.10 -1.44 -8.46
N THR A 15 -3.87 -0.13 -8.62
CA THR A 15 -4.85 0.89 -8.26
C THR A 15 -6.08 0.82 -9.15
N LEU A 16 -5.90 0.62 -10.47
CA LEU A 16 -7.02 0.46 -11.39
C LEU A 16 -7.84 -0.78 -11.06
N TYR A 17 -7.17 -1.90 -10.79
CA TYR A 17 -7.85 -3.12 -10.37
C TYR A 17 -8.59 -2.94 -9.05
N THR A 18 -7.99 -2.28 -8.06
CA THR A 18 -8.62 -1.97 -6.77
C THR A 18 -9.84 -1.07 -6.95
N LEU A 19 -9.76 -0.06 -7.83
CA LEU A 19 -10.90 0.81 -8.12
C LEU A 19 -12.03 0.03 -8.79
N PHE A 20 -11.70 -0.79 -9.79
CA PHE A 20 -12.67 -1.65 -10.47
C PHE A 20 -13.37 -2.57 -9.47
N THR A 21 -12.63 -3.27 -8.61
CA THR A 21 -13.23 -4.18 -7.61
C THR A 21 -14.11 -3.44 -6.62
N MET A 22 -13.71 -2.25 -6.15
CA MET A 22 -14.52 -1.43 -5.26
C MET A 22 -15.80 -0.91 -5.92
N LEU A 23 -15.76 -0.57 -7.21
CA LEU A 23 -16.94 -0.11 -7.95
C LEU A 23 -17.93 -1.24 -8.25
N THR A 24 -17.46 -2.47 -8.41
CA THR A 24 -18.30 -3.64 -8.70
C THR A 24 -18.66 -4.45 -7.45
N ALA A 25 -18.07 -4.14 -6.30
CA ALA A 25 -18.30 -4.89 -5.07
C ALA A 25 -19.70 -4.61 -4.51
N GLU A 26 -20.46 -5.67 -4.26
CA GLU A 26 -21.76 -5.56 -3.58
C GLU A 26 -21.59 -5.34 -2.06
N GLN A 27 -20.42 -5.68 -1.52
CA GLN A 27 -20.12 -5.54 -0.10
C GLN A 27 -19.08 -4.46 0.19
N SER A 28 -19.20 -3.82 1.35
CA SER A 28 -18.24 -2.83 1.81
C SER A 28 -16.88 -3.45 2.14
N LEU A 29 -15.80 -2.65 2.04
CA LEU A 29 -14.45 -3.07 2.40
C LEU A 29 -14.34 -3.58 3.85
N LEU A 30 -15.07 -2.94 4.78
CA LEU A 30 -15.11 -3.37 6.18
C LEU A 30 -15.81 -4.72 6.37
N ALA A 31 -16.88 -4.98 5.59
CA ALA A 31 -17.56 -6.27 5.62
C ALA A 31 -16.65 -7.38 5.06
N PHE A 32 -16.00 -7.13 3.93
CA PHE A 32 -15.01 -8.04 3.36
C PHE A 32 -13.85 -8.33 4.33
N GLY A 33 -13.30 -7.31 4.99
CA GLY A 33 -12.25 -7.49 5.99
C GLY A 33 -12.71 -8.33 7.18
N ARG A 34 -13.95 -8.15 7.64
CA ARG A 34 -14.52 -8.98 8.72
C ARG A 34 -14.69 -10.43 8.29
N GLU A 35 -15.12 -10.67 7.05
CA GLU A 35 -15.26 -12.00 6.48
C GLU A 35 -13.91 -12.73 6.40
N LEU A 36 -12.86 -12.04 5.94
CA LEU A 36 -11.50 -12.58 5.92
C LEU A 36 -11.00 -12.91 7.33
N MET A 37 -11.36 -12.12 8.34
CA MET A 37 -10.96 -12.38 9.72
C MET A 37 -11.78 -13.49 10.39
N ALA A 38 -12.93 -13.87 9.83
CA ALA A 38 -13.82 -14.87 10.43
C ALA A 38 -13.25 -16.29 10.35
N ARG A 39 -12.35 -16.56 9.40
CA ARG A 39 -11.67 -17.87 9.27
C ARG A 39 -10.18 -17.73 9.58
N PRO A 40 -9.59 -18.65 10.38
CA PRO A 40 -8.19 -18.54 10.79
C PRO A 40 -7.18 -18.53 9.63
N ASP A 41 -7.45 -19.29 8.56
CA ASP A 41 -6.61 -19.40 7.37
C ASP A 41 -6.53 -18.07 6.60
N THR A 42 -7.66 -17.42 6.37
CA THR A 42 -7.69 -16.10 5.71
C THR A 42 -7.25 -14.98 6.64
N ALA A 43 -7.53 -15.09 7.94
CA ALA A 43 -7.08 -14.12 8.95
C ALA A 43 -5.56 -14.06 9.03
N GLN A 44 -4.87 -15.20 8.95
CA GLN A 44 -3.42 -15.26 8.92
C GLN A 44 -2.84 -14.40 7.79
N VAL A 45 -3.42 -14.47 6.59
CA VAL A 45 -2.98 -13.68 5.43
C VAL A 45 -3.21 -12.19 5.65
N VAL A 46 -4.34 -11.79 6.23
CA VAL A 46 -4.62 -10.38 6.57
C VAL A 46 -3.61 -9.86 7.60
N ILE A 47 -3.34 -10.63 8.64
CA ILE A 47 -2.37 -10.26 9.68
C ILE A 47 -0.97 -10.11 9.08
N ASP A 48 -0.52 -11.08 8.29
CA ASP A 48 0.78 -11.04 7.62
C ASP A 48 0.90 -9.82 6.70
N LEU A 49 -0.14 -9.55 5.91
CA LEU A 49 -0.20 -8.37 5.04
C LEU A 49 -0.05 -7.06 5.82
N TYR A 50 -0.77 -6.90 6.93
CA TYR A 50 -0.68 -5.69 7.75
C TYR A 50 0.62 -5.59 8.56
N LEU A 51 1.24 -6.71 8.92
CA LEU A 51 2.60 -6.71 9.49
C LEU A 51 3.62 -6.22 8.45
N MET A 52 3.55 -6.73 7.21
CA MET A 52 4.39 -6.25 6.12
C MET A 52 4.14 -4.76 5.83
N ALA A 53 2.88 -4.31 5.88
CA ALA A 53 2.51 -2.91 5.74
C ALA A 53 3.13 -2.03 6.84
N ALA A 54 3.13 -2.49 8.09
CA ALA A 54 3.74 -1.80 9.21
C ALA A 54 5.26 -1.67 9.03
N LEU A 55 5.94 -2.75 8.61
CA LEU A 55 7.37 -2.71 8.29
C LEU A 55 7.67 -1.72 7.16
N ALA A 56 6.84 -1.70 6.11
CA ALA A 56 6.96 -0.72 5.04
C ALA A 56 6.75 0.72 5.54
N CYS A 57 5.78 0.97 6.42
CA CYS A 57 5.58 2.28 7.04
C CYS A 57 6.79 2.74 7.86
N VAL A 58 7.38 1.85 8.66
CA VAL A 58 8.62 2.14 9.42
C VAL A 58 9.75 2.48 8.47
N TRP A 59 9.92 1.72 7.38
CA TRP A 59 10.93 1.99 6.37
C TRP A 59 10.72 3.36 5.70
N MET A 60 9.51 3.66 5.21
CA MET A 60 9.18 4.95 4.60
C MET A 60 9.42 6.11 5.56
N TYR A 61 9.04 5.96 6.83
CA TYR A 61 9.25 6.98 7.85
C TYR A 61 10.74 7.27 8.07
N ARG A 62 11.56 6.23 8.21
CA ARG A 62 13.01 6.37 8.40
C ARG A 62 13.68 7.00 7.17
N ASP A 63 13.33 6.54 5.97
CA ASP A 63 13.87 7.07 4.73
C ASP A 63 13.45 8.53 4.50
N ALA A 64 12.17 8.87 4.70
CA ALA A 64 11.67 10.24 4.54
C ALA A 64 12.32 11.19 5.55
N ARG A 65 12.44 10.76 6.81
CA ARG A 65 13.10 11.55 7.88
C ARG A 65 14.57 11.80 7.55
N GLY A 66 15.29 10.81 7.03
CA GLY A 66 16.69 10.98 6.59
C GLY A 66 16.85 11.99 5.44
N ARG A 67 15.78 12.31 4.74
CA ARG A 67 15.73 13.24 3.60
C ARG A 67 15.04 14.58 3.93
N GLY A 68 14.67 14.81 5.20
CA GLY A 68 13.93 16.00 5.62
C GLY A 68 12.49 16.09 5.07
N ARG A 69 11.86 14.96 4.74
CA ARG A 69 10.53 14.87 4.13
C ARG A 69 9.55 14.13 5.05
N SER A 70 8.26 14.35 4.84
CA SER A 70 7.19 13.62 5.56
C SER A 70 6.77 12.36 4.81
N ALA A 71 6.71 11.22 5.52
CA ALA A 71 6.13 9.97 5.03
C ALA A 71 4.61 9.87 5.27
N LEU A 72 4.01 10.84 5.99
CA LEU A 72 2.63 10.79 6.45
C LEU A 72 1.59 10.48 5.36
N PRO A 73 1.57 11.14 4.18
CA PRO A 73 0.55 10.87 3.18
C PRO A 73 0.60 9.42 2.68
N TYR A 74 1.81 8.85 2.56
CA TYR A 74 1.99 7.47 2.13
C TYR A 74 1.56 6.48 3.22
N ILE A 75 1.83 6.78 4.49
CA ILE A 75 1.40 5.95 5.63
C ILE A 75 -0.13 5.93 5.73
N LEU A 76 -0.80 7.08 5.57
CA LEU A 76 -2.26 7.15 5.58
C LEU A 76 -2.86 6.33 4.42
N LEU A 77 -2.24 6.39 3.23
CA LEU A 77 -2.65 5.59 2.10
C LEU A 77 -2.43 4.09 2.34
N THR A 78 -1.32 3.70 2.97
CA THR A 78 -1.03 2.31 3.39
C THR A 78 -2.06 1.80 4.39
N ALA A 79 -2.56 2.62 5.31
CA ALA A 79 -3.52 2.18 6.30
C ALA A 79 -4.82 1.64 5.67
N VAL A 80 -5.23 2.20 4.53
CA VAL A 80 -6.47 1.85 3.83
C VAL A 80 -6.20 0.88 2.68
N PHE A 81 -5.19 1.14 1.87
CA PHE A 81 -4.94 0.43 0.61
C PHE A 81 -3.65 -0.39 0.61
N VAL A 82 -3.01 -0.53 1.78
CA VAL A 82 -1.80 -1.32 2.04
C VAL A 82 -0.71 -1.10 1.00
N SER A 83 -0.70 -1.87 -0.09
CA SER A 83 0.35 -1.85 -1.11
C SER A 83 0.42 -0.53 -1.91
N VAL A 84 -0.67 0.24 -2.02
CA VAL A 84 -0.68 1.50 -2.79
C VAL A 84 0.24 2.56 -2.17
N GLY A 85 0.29 2.66 -0.84
CA GLY A 85 1.13 3.64 -0.13
C GLY A 85 2.63 3.49 -0.41
N PRO A 86 3.24 2.31 -0.18
CA PRO A 86 4.65 2.07 -0.45
C PRO A 86 4.99 2.14 -1.94
N LEU A 87 4.11 1.65 -2.83
CA LEU A 87 4.31 1.77 -4.28
C LEU A 87 4.38 3.24 -4.72
N LEU A 88 3.43 4.06 -4.26
CA LEU A 88 3.44 5.49 -4.55
C LEU A 88 4.69 6.16 -3.99
N TYR A 89 5.12 5.80 -2.78
CA TYR A 89 6.35 6.32 -2.18
C TYR A 89 7.58 6.01 -3.04
N ILE A 90 7.72 4.76 -3.49
CA ILE A 90 8.84 4.33 -4.35
C ILE A 90 8.83 5.09 -5.67
N VAL A 91 7.66 5.28 -6.28
CA VAL A 91 7.51 6.02 -7.55
C VAL A 91 7.92 7.48 -7.38
N VAL A 92 7.35 8.17 -6.39
CA VAL A 92 7.63 9.59 -6.15
C VAL A 92 9.09 9.80 -5.76
N LYS A 93 9.64 8.92 -4.93
CA LYS A 93 11.06 8.93 -4.58
C LYS A 93 11.93 8.73 -5.82
N GLY A 94 11.63 7.73 -6.64
CA GLY A 94 12.38 7.38 -7.83
C GLY A 94 12.47 8.52 -8.85
N PHE A 95 11.40 9.29 -9.04
CA PHE A 95 11.42 10.45 -9.96
C PHE A 95 12.03 11.72 -9.36
N ARG A 96 12.19 11.82 -8.03
CA ARG A 96 12.72 13.02 -7.36
C ARG A 96 14.21 12.93 -7.03
N ASP A 97 14.76 11.73 -7.06
CA ASP A 97 16.19 11.46 -6.84
C ASP A 97 16.96 11.23 -8.15
N GLU A 98 16.27 11.35 -9.30
CA GLU A 98 16.86 11.48 -10.65
C GLU A 98 17.11 12.96 -10.98
#